data_AF-A0A848IYK7-F1
#
_entry.id   AF-A0A848IYK7-F1
#
_cell.length_a   1.000
_cell.length_b   1.000
_cell.length_c   1.000
_cell.angle_alpha   90.00
_cell.angle_beta   90.00
_cell.angle_gamma   90.00
#
_symmetry.space_group_name_H-M   'P 1'
#
loop_
_entity.id
_entity.type
_entity.pdbx_description
1 polymer ?
#
loop_
_entity_poly.entity_id
_entity_poly.type
_entity_poly.pdbx_seq_one_letter_code
_entity_poly.pdbx_strand_id
1 'polypeptide(L)'
;MKNLKLFFANLILICSVFSISAQNLDRNNVSFSRLRLPLTPLPENVKYYNPKLDLGYIYMADSKTEVENLLMNSIKIDGLERGPSGDDCLTIMARLETYYKSEVRYIETEKSVKRGDATVKVKYHSLTFDYKYPLYYELTLPGSYEADSKGFINNSQLMQTFTSKEYENKSDLYKWWNENYKTIQANLRKELLNKNASSLANLLDNRFGYKQIKDSEMFFTVKKFKKHDYSDLDEAFAIAKEGLEMMQADQPLPSDAARSTMTKAVDIWVKALNEADLEDRKVRINSKVAGAIANNLVNLYTLMGDFNKAQEIITKADEEFKKDGWTGYAQTKLDDIKKRITANNIEVQ
;
A
#
# COMPACT_ATOMS: atom_id res chain seq x y z
N MET A 1 18.53 78.54 -26.19
CA MET A 1 19.78 77.86 -25.77
C MET A 1 19.53 77.14 -24.45
N LYS A 2 19.69 75.80 -24.43
CA LYS A 2 20.12 74.94 -23.28
C LYS A 2 19.23 74.99 -22.02
N ASN A 3 18.73 73.94 -21.36
CA ASN A 3 18.99 72.49 -21.24
C ASN A 3 17.75 71.92 -20.47
N LEU A 4 17.13 70.80 -20.86
CA LEU A 4 17.44 69.39 -20.54
C LEU A 4 17.01 68.92 -19.12
N LYS A 5 16.30 67.77 -19.10
CA LYS A 5 15.97 66.81 -18.00
C LYS A 5 14.60 67.01 -17.31
N LEU A 6 13.72 66.04 -17.03
CA LEU A 6 13.61 64.58 -17.22
C LEU A 6 12.13 64.25 -16.81
N PHE A 7 11.26 63.67 -17.65
CA PHE A 7 10.91 62.24 -17.76
C PHE A 7 10.18 61.58 -16.57
N PHE A 8 8.89 61.24 -16.76
CA PHE A 8 8.10 60.05 -16.32
C PHE A 8 6.64 60.33 -16.77
N ALA A 9 6.02 59.77 -17.82
CA ALA A 9 5.79 58.37 -18.21
C ALA A 9 5.30 57.54 -17.01
N ASN A 10 4.26 56.69 -17.04
CA ASN A 10 3.40 56.17 -18.08
C ASN A 10 2.31 55.35 -17.36
N LEU A 11 1.18 55.15 -18.05
CA LEU A 11 0.37 53.92 -18.03
C LEU A 11 -0.19 53.43 -16.67
N ILE A 12 -1.47 53.71 -16.44
CA ILE A 12 -2.31 52.94 -15.51
C ILE A 12 -2.40 51.51 -16.07
N LEU A 13 -1.58 50.63 -15.51
CA LEU A 13 -1.64 49.20 -15.73
C LEU A 13 -2.91 48.67 -15.07
N ILE A 14 -3.98 48.47 -15.87
CA ILE A 14 -5.11 47.64 -15.47
C ILE A 14 -4.58 46.20 -15.39
N CYS A 15 -4.02 45.83 -14.24
CA CYS A 15 -3.85 44.44 -13.86
C CYS A 15 -5.24 43.87 -13.61
N SER A 16 -5.91 43.45 -14.68
CA SER A 16 -6.98 42.45 -14.59
C SER A 16 -6.34 41.19 -14.03
N VAL A 17 -6.46 41.02 -12.72
CA VAL A 17 -6.20 39.75 -12.03
C VAL A 17 -7.26 38.78 -12.53
N PHE A 18 -7.04 38.22 -13.72
CA PHE A 18 -7.72 37.00 -14.10
C PHE A 18 -7.23 35.95 -13.11
N SER A 19 -8.06 35.65 -12.13
CA SER A 19 -7.98 34.38 -11.41
C SER A 19 -8.05 33.29 -12.49
N ILE A 20 -6.88 32.79 -12.90
CA ILE A 20 -6.79 31.61 -13.78
C ILE A 20 -7.22 30.45 -12.91
N SER A 21 -8.52 30.26 -12.75
CA SER A 21 -9.09 29.07 -12.15
C SER A 21 -8.55 27.89 -12.96
N ALA A 22 -7.79 27.01 -12.32
CA ALA A 22 -7.38 25.75 -12.94
C ALA A 22 -8.63 24.89 -13.20
N GLN A 23 -8.60 24.06 -14.25
CA GLN A 23 -9.64 23.04 -14.47
C GLN A 23 -9.75 22.16 -13.22
N ASN A 24 -10.97 21.91 -12.73
CA ASN A 24 -11.18 21.08 -11.56
C ASN A 24 -11.45 19.64 -12.00
N LEU A 25 -10.78 18.69 -11.37
CA LEU A 25 -10.97 17.26 -11.62
C LEU A 25 -11.91 16.68 -10.57
N ASP A 26 -12.77 15.77 -10.99
CA ASP A 26 -13.50 14.87 -10.11
C ASP A 26 -12.78 13.54 -10.00
N ARG A 27 -12.77 12.98 -8.78
CA ARG A 27 -12.14 11.71 -8.46
C ARG A 27 -13.23 10.66 -8.27
N ASN A 28 -13.15 9.58 -9.03
CA ASN A 28 -14.13 8.51 -9.02
C ASN A 28 -13.42 7.20 -8.70
N ASN A 29 -13.73 6.61 -7.55
CA ASN A 29 -13.22 5.29 -7.21
C ASN A 29 -14.19 4.23 -7.77
N VAL A 30 -13.67 3.32 -8.59
CA VAL A 30 -14.41 2.18 -9.13
C VAL A 30 -13.87 0.92 -8.49
N SER A 31 -14.74 0.12 -7.87
CA SER A 31 -14.35 -1.17 -7.28
C SER A 31 -14.75 -2.32 -8.19
N PHE A 32 -13.91 -3.35 -8.27
CA PHE A 32 -14.13 -4.54 -9.09
C PHE A 32 -13.48 -5.75 -8.43
N SER A 33 -13.85 -6.93 -8.88
CA SER A 33 -13.29 -8.19 -8.37
C SER A 33 -12.36 -8.82 -9.40
N ARG A 34 -11.28 -9.44 -8.93
CA ARG A 34 -10.37 -10.23 -9.78
C ARG A 34 -9.65 -11.30 -9.00
N LEU A 35 -9.09 -12.27 -9.72
CA LEU A 35 -8.15 -13.22 -9.15
C LEU A 35 -6.75 -12.58 -9.05
N ARG A 36 -6.19 -12.52 -7.85
CA ARG A 36 -4.79 -12.16 -7.65
C ARG A 36 -3.95 -13.43 -7.62
N LEU A 37 -3.09 -13.56 -8.63
CA LEU A 37 -2.17 -14.68 -8.77
C LEU A 37 -1.01 -14.60 -7.75
N PRO A 38 -0.41 -15.74 -7.37
CA PRO A 38 0.75 -15.78 -6.50
C PRO A 38 2.00 -15.15 -7.13
N LEU A 39 2.93 -14.63 -6.31
CA LEU A 39 4.25 -14.19 -6.80
C LEU A 39 5.20 -15.35 -7.08
N THR A 40 4.95 -16.49 -6.47
CA THR A 40 5.77 -17.71 -6.53
C THR A 40 4.78 -18.88 -6.60
N PRO A 41 4.18 -19.15 -7.77
CA PRO A 41 3.24 -20.26 -7.89
C PRO A 41 3.90 -21.57 -7.46
N LEU A 42 3.14 -22.38 -6.75
CA LEU A 42 3.54 -23.72 -6.37
C LEU A 42 3.37 -24.67 -7.57
N PRO A 43 4.08 -25.81 -7.60
CA PRO A 43 3.86 -26.84 -8.61
C PRO A 43 2.39 -27.27 -8.66
N GLU A 44 1.86 -27.55 -9.86
CA GLU A 44 0.42 -27.83 -10.10
C GLU A 44 -0.13 -29.03 -9.31
N ASN A 45 0.73 -29.97 -8.93
CA ASN A 45 0.35 -31.13 -8.12
C ASN A 45 0.16 -30.79 -6.63
N VAL A 46 0.60 -29.61 -6.16
CA VAL A 46 0.45 -29.18 -4.77
C VAL A 46 -0.93 -28.57 -4.55
N LYS A 47 -1.85 -29.39 -4.04
CA LYS A 47 -3.23 -28.95 -3.70
C LYS A 47 -3.47 -28.77 -2.21
N TYR A 48 -2.61 -29.39 -1.40
CA TYR A 48 -2.79 -29.51 0.03
C TYR A 48 -1.61 -28.94 0.81
N TYR A 49 -1.90 -28.35 1.97
CA TYR A 49 -0.89 -27.96 2.95
C TYR A 49 -1.18 -28.52 4.34
N ASN A 50 -0.11 -28.71 5.11
CA ASN A 50 -0.12 -29.17 6.49
C ASN A 50 0.55 -28.12 7.40
N PRO A 51 -0.21 -27.37 8.21
CA PRO A 51 0.34 -26.42 9.17
C PRO A 51 0.97 -27.15 10.36
N LYS A 52 2.20 -26.77 10.71
CA LYS A 52 2.88 -27.21 11.94
C LYS A 52 3.19 -25.99 12.81
N LEU A 53 3.00 -26.14 14.10
CA LEU A 53 3.38 -25.13 15.08
C LEU A 53 4.44 -25.66 16.03
N ASP A 54 5.46 -24.84 16.24
CA ASP A 54 6.41 -24.96 17.33
C ASP A 54 6.26 -23.72 18.22
N LEU A 55 5.76 -23.93 19.43
CA LEU A 55 5.59 -22.85 20.39
C LEU A 55 6.70 -22.92 21.42
N GLY A 56 7.50 -21.86 21.48
CA GLY A 56 8.40 -21.61 22.59
C GLY A 56 7.65 -21.36 23.90
N TYR A 57 8.35 -20.80 24.88
CA TYR A 57 7.73 -20.53 26.17
C TYR A 57 6.63 -19.47 26.05
N ILE A 58 5.39 -19.90 26.31
CA ILE A 58 4.23 -19.02 26.44
C ILE A 58 4.16 -18.53 27.88
N TYR A 59 4.08 -17.21 28.07
CA TYR A 59 4.00 -16.61 29.40
C TYR A 59 2.72 -17.10 30.10
N MET A 60 2.81 -17.42 31.40
CA MET A 60 1.68 -17.97 32.17
C MET A 60 0.41 -17.12 32.16
N ALA A 61 0.53 -15.81 31.91
CA ALA A 61 -0.61 -14.91 31.81
C ALA A 61 -1.31 -14.96 30.44
N ASP A 62 -0.71 -15.61 29.43
CA ASP A 62 -1.25 -15.76 28.09
C ASP A 62 -1.85 -17.16 27.92
N SER A 63 -2.95 -17.26 27.17
CA SER A 63 -3.57 -18.55 26.86
C SER A 63 -2.82 -19.24 25.72
N LYS A 64 -2.17 -20.37 26.02
CA LYS A 64 -1.51 -21.20 25.00
C LYS A 64 -2.46 -21.58 23.86
N THR A 65 -3.69 -21.99 24.19
CA THR A 65 -4.71 -22.36 23.19
C THR A 65 -5.11 -21.19 22.29
N GLU A 66 -5.21 -19.96 22.82
CA GLU A 66 -5.52 -18.79 21.99
C GLU A 66 -4.36 -18.47 21.03
N VAL A 67 -3.12 -18.58 21.50
CA VAL A 67 -1.92 -18.41 20.66
C VAL A 67 -1.87 -19.46 19.56
N GLU A 68 -2.10 -20.73 19.89
CA GLU A 68 -2.18 -21.83 18.94
C GLU A 68 -3.24 -21.57 17.87
N ASN A 69 -4.48 -21.26 18.28
CA ASN A 69 -5.58 -21.01 17.36
C ASN A 69 -5.29 -19.82 16.43
N LEU A 70 -4.75 -18.72 16.96
CA LEU A 70 -4.40 -17.55 16.17
C LEU A 70 -3.36 -17.88 15.10
N LEU A 71 -2.28 -18.57 15.47
CA LEU A 71 -1.22 -18.92 14.53
C LEU A 71 -1.67 -19.99 13.54
N MET A 72 -2.38 -21.02 13.99
CA MET A 72 -2.95 -22.03 13.10
C MET A 72 -3.86 -21.39 12.06
N ASN A 73 -4.77 -20.49 12.45
CA ASN A 73 -5.66 -19.81 11.52
C ASN A 73 -4.94 -18.84 10.57
N SER A 74 -3.74 -18.39 10.95
CA SER A 74 -2.89 -17.54 10.12
C SER A 74 -2.07 -18.32 9.10
N ILE A 75 -1.82 -19.61 9.32
CA ILE A 75 -1.25 -20.51 8.32
C ILE A 75 -2.37 -20.94 7.38
N LYS A 76 -2.60 -20.13 6.36
CA LYS A 76 -3.53 -20.41 5.27
C LYS A 76 -2.95 -19.89 3.96
N ILE A 77 -3.31 -20.56 2.88
CA ILE A 77 -2.99 -20.15 1.52
C ILE A 77 -4.27 -20.29 0.71
N ASP A 78 -4.83 -19.17 0.24
CA ASP A 78 -6.02 -19.19 -0.61
C ASP A 78 -5.74 -20.01 -1.89
N GLY A 79 -6.67 -20.90 -2.25
CA GLY A 79 -6.53 -21.84 -3.37
C GLY A 79 -5.93 -23.20 -3.01
N LEU A 80 -5.45 -23.39 -1.77
CA LEU A 80 -5.04 -24.69 -1.25
C LEU A 80 -5.95 -25.15 -0.12
N GLU A 81 -6.14 -26.46 -0.02
CA GLU A 81 -6.89 -27.08 1.07
C GLU A 81 -5.98 -27.57 2.19
N ARG A 82 -6.49 -27.66 3.41
CA ARG A 82 -5.77 -28.36 4.48
C ARG A 82 -5.83 -29.85 4.20
N GLY A 83 -4.67 -30.45 3.96
CA GLY A 83 -4.59 -31.87 3.60
C GLY A 83 -4.63 -32.82 4.78
N PRO A 84 -4.87 -34.12 4.52
CA PRO A 84 -4.44 -35.17 5.43
C PRO A 84 -2.91 -35.18 5.54
N SER A 85 -2.36 -35.62 6.68
CA SER A 85 -0.91 -35.81 6.84
C SER A 85 -0.38 -36.81 5.80
N GLY A 86 0.63 -36.43 4.99
CA GLY A 86 1.26 -37.30 4.00
C GLY A 86 2.41 -36.64 3.23
N ASP A 87 3.17 -37.44 2.48
CA ASP A 87 4.42 -37.04 1.81
C ASP A 87 4.21 -36.13 0.58
N ASP A 88 2.98 -36.04 0.07
CA ASP A 88 2.59 -35.21 -1.08
C ASP A 88 2.08 -33.80 -0.69
N CYS A 89 2.14 -33.46 0.60
CA CYS A 89 1.64 -32.18 1.12
C CYS A 89 2.76 -31.16 1.32
N LEU A 90 2.46 -29.90 1.00
CA LEU A 90 3.24 -28.77 1.45
C LEU A 90 3.24 -28.72 2.98
N THR A 91 4.39 -28.67 3.63
CA THR A 91 4.47 -28.40 5.07
C THR A 91 4.77 -26.93 5.30
N ILE A 92 4.03 -26.29 6.21
CA ILE A 92 4.31 -24.92 6.66
C ILE A 92 4.50 -24.95 8.16
N MET A 93 5.74 -24.82 8.61
CA MET A 93 6.08 -24.68 10.01
C MET A 93 6.08 -23.20 10.38
N ALA A 94 5.35 -22.84 11.45
CA ALA A 94 5.56 -21.57 12.14
C ALA A 94 6.10 -21.84 13.54
N ARG A 95 7.22 -21.19 13.87
CA ARG A 95 7.87 -21.27 15.17
C ARG A 95 7.80 -19.93 15.87
N LEU A 96 7.06 -19.86 16.97
CA LEU A 96 6.99 -18.69 17.84
C LEU A 96 8.09 -18.82 18.91
N GLU A 97 9.09 -17.96 18.85
CA GLU A 97 10.17 -17.94 19.85
C GLU A 97 9.71 -17.25 21.12
N THR A 98 10.38 -17.54 22.25
CA THR A 98 10.06 -16.94 23.55
C THR A 98 10.09 -15.41 23.49
N TYR A 99 9.04 -14.76 24.01
CA TYR A 99 9.03 -13.31 24.14
C TYR A 99 10.18 -12.83 25.03
N TYR A 100 10.95 -11.87 24.50
CA TYR A 100 12.08 -11.27 25.17
C TYR A 100 11.76 -9.84 25.56
N LYS A 101 12.18 -9.47 26.76
CA LYS A 101 12.22 -8.10 27.28
C LYS A 101 13.56 -7.88 27.95
N SER A 102 14.27 -6.85 27.52
CA SER A 102 15.51 -6.40 28.18
C SER A 102 15.22 -5.76 29.54
N GLU A 103 16.28 -5.48 30.29
CA GLU A 103 16.18 -4.74 31.56
C GLU A 103 15.59 -3.34 31.36
N VAL A 104 14.89 -2.86 32.39
CA VAL A 104 14.32 -1.51 32.38
C VAL A 104 15.43 -0.51 32.63
N ARG A 105 15.58 0.45 31.72
CA ARG A 105 16.49 1.58 31.84
C ARG A 105 15.70 2.82 32.22
N TYR A 106 16.15 3.55 33.22
CA TYR A 106 15.55 4.81 33.65
C TYR A 106 16.30 5.97 33.00
N ILE A 107 15.57 6.87 32.37
CA ILE A 107 16.10 8.02 31.65
C ILE A 107 15.71 9.29 32.40
N GLU A 108 16.63 10.24 32.50
CA GLU A 108 16.39 11.59 32.97
C GLU A 108 16.70 12.57 31.85
N THR A 109 15.74 13.46 31.56
CA THR A 109 15.86 14.49 30.54
C THR A 109 15.55 15.85 31.16
N GLU A 110 16.41 16.84 30.95
CA GLU A 110 16.16 18.22 31.40
C GLU A 110 15.48 19.02 30.28
N LYS A 111 14.39 19.71 30.61
CA LYS A 111 13.66 20.58 29.67
C LYS A 111 13.49 21.98 30.26
N SER A 112 13.62 22.99 29.41
CA SER A 112 13.30 24.37 29.78
C SER A 112 11.80 24.59 29.62
N VAL A 113 11.12 24.95 30.71
CA VAL A 113 9.67 25.11 30.76
C VAL A 113 9.35 26.51 31.29
N LYS A 114 8.42 27.20 30.63
CA LYS A 114 7.97 28.52 31.08
C LYS A 114 6.99 28.34 32.25
N ARG A 115 7.30 28.92 33.41
CA ARG A 115 6.43 28.95 34.59
C ARG A 115 6.24 30.41 34.99
N GLY A 116 5.13 31.01 34.57
CA GLY A 116 4.90 32.46 34.67
C GLY A 116 5.84 33.24 33.72
N ASP A 117 6.52 34.26 34.25
CA ASP A 117 7.47 35.08 33.47
C ASP A 117 8.88 34.48 33.41
N ALA A 118 9.14 33.39 34.13
CA ALA A 118 10.46 32.74 34.19
C ALA A 118 10.50 31.46 33.35
N THR A 119 11.67 31.21 32.74
CA THR A 119 12.02 29.91 32.15
C THR A 119 12.82 29.14 33.19
N VAL A 120 12.30 27.98 33.60
CA VAL A 120 12.97 27.11 34.57
C VAL A 120 13.34 25.78 33.93
N LYS A 121 14.45 25.20 34.37
CA LYS A 121 14.87 23.85 33.98
C LYS A 121 14.16 22.84 34.88
N VAL A 122 13.38 21.96 34.27
CA VAL A 122 12.64 20.88 34.96
C VAL A 122 13.21 19.55 34.48
N LYS A 123 13.50 18.65 35.42
CA LYS A 123 13.89 17.28 35.15
C LYS A 123 12.65 16.43 34.94
N TYR A 124 12.65 15.66 33.86
CA TYR A 124 11.64 14.67 33.54
C TYR A 124 12.25 13.28 33.57
N HIS A 125 11.50 12.32 34.11
CA HIS A 125 11.89 10.94 34.25
C HIS A 125 11.01 10.06 33.36
N SER A 126 11.63 9.15 32.62
CA SER A 126 10.93 8.10 31.88
C SER A 126 11.66 6.77 32.04
N LEU A 127 11.04 5.69 31.57
CA LEU A 127 11.71 4.41 31.45
C LEU A 127 11.64 3.90 30.02
N THR A 128 12.61 3.09 29.66
CA THR A 128 12.66 2.38 28.40
C THR A 128 13.09 0.94 28.58
N PHE A 129 12.64 0.06 27.69
CA PHE A 129 13.17 -1.28 27.53
C PHE A 129 12.94 -1.73 26.09
N ASP A 130 13.81 -2.60 25.63
CA ASP A 130 13.67 -3.27 24.35
C ASP A 130 12.92 -4.59 24.50
N TYR A 131 12.11 -4.94 23.53
CA TYR A 131 11.29 -6.15 23.51
C TYR A 131 11.13 -6.71 22.10
N LYS A 132 10.86 -8.01 22.00
CA LYS A 132 10.54 -8.69 20.73
C LYS A 132 9.79 -10.00 20.97
N TYR A 133 9.06 -10.44 19.95
CA TYR A 133 8.36 -11.73 19.94
C TYR A 133 8.55 -12.38 18.56
N PRO A 134 9.69 -13.04 18.33
CA PRO A 134 10.04 -13.53 17.00
C PRO A 134 9.10 -14.63 16.52
N LEU A 135 8.61 -14.52 15.30
CA LEU A 135 7.85 -15.56 14.60
C LEU A 135 8.64 -15.94 13.36
N TYR A 136 9.18 -17.16 13.36
CA TYR A 136 9.86 -17.75 12.22
C TYR A 136 8.88 -18.61 11.43
N TYR A 137 9.03 -18.66 10.11
CA TYR A 137 8.31 -19.60 9.27
C TYR A 137 9.28 -20.38 8.39
N GLU A 138 8.88 -21.57 7.99
CA GLU A 138 9.55 -22.40 7.01
C GLU A 138 8.52 -23.18 6.21
N LEU A 139 8.67 -23.14 4.90
CA LEU A 139 7.85 -23.87 3.95
C LEU A 139 8.71 -24.99 3.37
N THR A 140 8.15 -26.19 3.28
CA THR A 140 8.79 -27.38 2.70
C THR A 140 7.85 -27.98 1.68
N LEU A 141 8.31 -28.10 0.43
CA LEU A 141 7.58 -28.77 -0.63
C LEU A 141 7.65 -30.30 -0.46
N PRO A 142 6.66 -31.05 -0.96
CA PRO A 142 6.76 -32.50 -1.02
C PRO A 142 7.95 -32.95 -1.88
N GLY A 143 8.71 -33.95 -1.41
CA GLY A 143 9.93 -34.46 -2.06
C GLY A 143 11.22 -33.73 -1.67
N SER A 144 12.27 -33.86 -2.50
CA SER A 144 13.61 -33.27 -2.27
C SER A 144 13.75 -31.83 -2.79
N TYR A 145 12.65 -31.09 -2.88
CA TYR A 145 12.67 -29.72 -3.33
C TYR A 145 12.95 -28.80 -2.14
N GLU A 146 14.11 -28.13 -2.15
CA GLU A 146 14.34 -27.03 -1.23
C GLU A 146 13.39 -25.89 -1.59
N ALA A 147 12.39 -25.67 -0.74
CA ALA A 147 11.65 -24.42 -0.79
C ALA A 147 12.53 -23.33 -0.17
N ASP A 148 13.00 -22.40 -1.00
CA ASP A 148 13.63 -21.15 -0.56
C ASP A 148 12.59 -20.21 0.05
N SER A 149 11.97 -20.62 1.15
CA SER A 149 10.93 -19.84 1.84
C SER A 149 10.93 -20.10 3.33
N LYS A 150 11.95 -19.52 3.97
CA LYS A 150 12.05 -19.49 5.42
C LYS A 150 12.57 -18.14 5.89
N GLY A 151 12.26 -17.79 7.14
CA GLY A 151 12.74 -16.55 7.74
C GLY A 151 11.83 -16.03 8.83
N PHE A 152 12.23 -14.90 9.41
CA PHE A 152 11.42 -14.23 10.42
C PHE A 152 10.37 -13.34 9.76
N ILE A 153 9.13 -13.51 10.19
CA ILE A 153 7.99 -12.73 9.75
C ILE A 153 8.13 -11.30 10.26
N ASN A 154 7.91 -10.32 9.38
CA ASN A 154 7.82 -8.89 9.74
C ASN A 154 9.02 -8.39 10.57
N ASN A 155 10.22 -8.91 10.26
CA ASN A 155 11.45 -8.62 11.00
C ASN A 155 11.32 -8.79 12.53
N SER A 156 10.49 -9.74 12.96
CA SER A 156 10.13 -9.96 14.37
C SER A 156 11.31 -10.38 15.27
N GLN A 157 12.44 -10.76 14.70
CA GLN A 157 13.72 -10.99 15.38
C GLN A 157 14.40 -9.70 15.86
N LEU A 158 14.06 -8.55 15.27
CA LEU A 158 14.59 -7.25 15.62
C LEU A 158 13.91 -6.71 16.89
N MET A 159 14.69 -5.99 17.70
CA MET A 159 14.18 -5.35 18.91
C MET A 159 13.31 -4.14 18.56
N GLN A 160 12.23 -3.95 19.32
CA GLN A 160 11.48 -2.71 19.39
C GLN A 160 11.68 -2.07 20.75
N THR A 161 11.60 -0.74 20.84
CA THR A 161 11.83 0.00 22.08
C THR A 161 10.52 0.56 22.59
N PHE A 162 10.18 0.21 23.84
CA PHE A 162 9.13 0.87 24.59
C PHE A 162 9.72 2.07 25.32
N THR A 163 9.00 3.18 25.33
CA THR A 163 9.32 4.34 26.16
C THR A 163 8.05 4.79 26.86
N SER A 164 8.10 4.93 28.18
CA SER A 164 6.96 5.46 28.93
C SER A 164 6.72 6.93 28.61
N LYS A 165 5.57 7.46 29.02
CA LYS A 165 5.43 8.91 29.20
C LYS A 165 6.45 9.43 30.22
N GLU A 166 6.67 10.73 30.19
CA GLU A 166 7.54 11.44 31.13
C GLU A 166 6.79 11.83 32.41
N TYR A 167 7.52 11.89 33.52
CA TYR A 167 7.05 12.26 34.84
C TYR A 167 7.99 13.28 35.47
N GLU A 168 7.45 14.31 36.14
CA GLU A 168 8.30 15.29 36.85
C GLU A 168 9.00 14.67 38.07
N ASN A 169 8.40 13.61 38.66
CA ASN A 169 8.96 12.95 39.83
C ASN A 169 9.28 11.49 39.53
N LYS A 170 10.49 11.06 39.92
CA LYS A 170 10.95 9.67 39.82
C LYS A 170 10.03 8.68 40.58
N SER A 171 9.49 9.10 41.73
CA SER A 171 8.56 8.29 42.53
C SER A 171 7.25 7.99 41.79
N ASP A 172 6.73 8.96 41.03
CA ASP A 172 5.48 8.78 40.28
C ASP A 172 5.67 7.80 39.11
N LEU A 173 6.82 7.87 38.43
CA LEU A 173 7.20 6.89 37.40
C LEU A 173 7.25 5.47 37.98
N TYR A 174 7.88 5.27 39.14
CA TYR A 174 7.96 3.96 39.77
C TYR A 174 6.60 3.42 40.18
N LYS A 175 5.78 4.26 40.82
CA LYS A 175 4.41 3.88 41.21
C LYS A 175 3.61 3.44 39.98
N TRP A 176 3.62 4.26 38.93
CA TRP A 176 2.94 3.93 37.69
C TRP A 176 3.47 2.62 37.07
N TRP A 177 4.79 2.43 37.02
CA TRP A 177 5.34 1.20 36.45
C TRP A 177 4.89 -0.03 37.24
N ASN A 178 4.95 0.00 38.56
CA ASN A 178 4.49 -1.11 39.41
C ASN A 178 3.01 -1.44 39.20
N GLU A 179 2.17 -0.43 38.98
CA GLU A 179 0.74 -0.60 38.72
C GLU A 179 0.44 -1.12 37.30
N ASN A 180 1.26 -0.76 36.31
CA ASN A 180 0.94 -0.95 34.89
C ASN A 180 1.78 -2.01 34.17
N TYR A 181 2.90 -2.47 34.74
CA TYR A 181 3.87 -3.29 34.00
C TYR A 181 3.26 -4.56 33.42
N LYS A 182 2.41 -5.27 34.17
CA LYS A 182 1.77 -6.51 33.70
C LYS A 182 0.91 -6.26 32.47
N THR A 183 0.08 -5.23 32.53
CA THR A 183 -0.82 -4.82 31.44
C THR A 183 -0.03 -4.36 30.22
N ILE A 184 1.00 -3.54 30.41
CA ILE A 184 1.88 -3.09 29.31
C ILE A 184 2.52 -4.30 28.63
N GLN A 185 3.09 -5.21 29.40
CA GLN A 185 3.74 -6.41 28.86
C GLN A 185 2.77 -7.32 28.11
N ALA A 186 1.57 -7.54 28.64
CA ALA A 186 0.53 -8.32 27.97
C ALA A 186 0.10 -7.66 26.64
N ASN A 187 -0.09 -6.34 26.63
CA ASN A 187 -0.46 -5.60 25.44
C ASN A 187 0.63 -5.67 24.36
N LEU A 188 1.90 -5.46 24.73
CA LEU A 188 3.02 -5.54 23.78
C LEU A 188 3.15 -6.95 23.18
N ARG A 189 2.99 -8.01 23.98
CA ARG A 189 2.99 -9.39 23.46
C ARG A 189 1.84 -9.63 22.49
N LYS A 190 0.62 -9.23 22.86
CA LYS A 190 -0.57 -9.37 22.01
C LYS A 190 -0.45 -8.60 20.70
N GLU A 191 0.07 -7.38 20.76
CA GLU A 191 0.30 -6.54 19.57
C GLU A 191 1.29 -7.22 18.61
N LEU A 192 2.47 -7.63 19.10
CA LEU A 192 3.47 -8.31 18.28
C LEU A 192 2.94 -9.62 17.70
N LEU A 193 2.26 -10.43 18.52
CA LEU A 193 1.69 -11.70 18.09
C LEU A 193 0.66 -11.50 16.96
N ASN A 194 -0.30 -10.59 17.14
CA ASN A 194 -1.31 -10.29 16.13
C ASN A 194 -0.67 -9.74 14.83
N LYS A 195 0.26 -8.79 14.96
CA LYS A 195 0.97 -8.20 13.81
C LYS A 195 1.71 -9.28 13.03
N ASN A 196 2.43 -10.16 13.71
CA ASN A 196 3.20 -11.23 13.08
C ASN A 196 2.28 -12.30 12.49
N ALA A 197 1.19 -12.68 13.17
CA ALA A 197 0.19 -13.62 12.66
C ALA A 197 -0.47 -13.11 11.36
N SER A 198 -0.94 -11.86 11.35
CA SER A 198 -1.48 -11.24 10.13
C SER A 198 -0.43 -11.12 9.01
N SER A 199 0.82 -10.81 9.36
CA SER A 199 1.92 -10.72 8.39
C SER A 199 2.27 -12.08 7.79
N LEU A 200 2.20 -13.16 8.59
CA LEU A 200 2.38 -14.54 8.12
C LEU A 200 1.29 -14.90 7.11
N ALA A 201 0.01 -14.69 7.46
CA ALA A 201 -1.10 -14.96 6.56
C ALA A 201 -0.96 -14.19 5.23
N ASN A 202 -0.65 -12.90 5.31
CA ASN A 202 -0.44 -12.06 4.12
C ASN A 202 0.77 -12.50 3.29
N LEU A 203 1.88 -12.89 3.93
CA LEU A 203 3.07 -13.37 3.23
C LEU A 203 2.75 -14.65 2.46
N LEU A 204 2.10 -15.61 3.12
CA LEU A 204 1.73 -16.90 2.53
C LEU A 204 0.76 -16.70 1.35
N ASP A 205 -0.32 -15.95 1.55
CA ASP A 205 -1.30 -15.65 0.49
C ASP A 205 -0.68 -14.84 -0.66
N ASN A 206 0.16 -13.83 -0.39
CA ASN A 206 0.76 -13.00 -1.45
C ASN A 206 1.74 -13.79 -2.30
N ARG A 207 2.49 -14.72 -1.68
CA ARG A 207 3.51 -15.49 -2.37
C ARG A 207 2.95 -16.70 -3.09
N PHE A 208 2.03 -17.44 -2.47
CA PHE A 208 1.62 -18.77 -2.93
C PHE A 208 0.13 -18.90 -3.22
N GLY A 209 -0.69 -17.95 -2.76
CA GLY A 209 -2.15 -18.04 -2.86
C GLY A 209 -2.74 -17.48 -4.15
N TYR A 210 -3.78 -18.15 -4.61
CA TYR A 210 -4.72 -17.68 -5.63
C TYR A 210 -5.90 -17.04 -4.92
N LYS A 211 -5.85 -15.72 -4.78
CA LYS A 211 -6.78 -14.99 -3.93
C LYS A 211 -7.77 -14.19 -4.74
N GLN A 212 -9.06 -14.45 -4.54
CA GLN A 212 -10.10 -13.53 -5.01
C GLN A 212 -10.02 -12.24 -4.20
N ILE A 213 -9.83 -11.11 -4.87
CA ILE A 213 -9.75 -9.80 -4.23
C ILE A 213 -10.80 -8.86 -4.80
N LYS A 214 -11.21 -7.90 -3.96
CA LYS A 214 -11.92 -6.70 -4.38
C LYS A 214 -10.91 -5.56 -4.44
N ASP A 215 -10.62 -5.08 -5.64
CA ASP A 215 -9.68 -4.00 -5.90
C ASP A 215 -10.45 -2.70 -6.15
N SER A 216 -9.74 -1.56 -6.16
CA SER A 216 -10.37 -0.29 -6.54
C SER A 216 -9.39 0.67 -7.19
N GLU A 217 -9.79 1.21 -8.34
CA GLU A 217 -9.03 2.21 -9.07
C GLU A 217 -9.66 3.59 -9.02
N MET A 218 -8.80 4.60 -8.98
CA MET A 218 -9.18 5.99 -9.10
C MET A 218 -9.14 6.42 -10.57
N PHE A 219 -10.29 6.86 -11.07
CA PHE A 219 -10.44 7.50 -12.37
C PHE A 219 -10.81 8.97 -12.21
N PHE A 220 -10.42 9.78 -13.18
CA PHE A 220 -10.68 11.21 -13.19
C PHE A 220 -11.63 11.60 -14.31
N THR A 221 -12.59 12.47 -13.98
CA THR A 221 -13.38 13.23 -14.94
C THR A 221 -13.15 14.73 -14.73
N VAL A 222 -13.64 15.56 -15.64
CA VAL A 222 -13.41 17.02 -15.59
C VAL A 222 -14.70 17.71 -15.21
N LYS A 223 -14.68 18.47 -14.09
CA LYS A 223 -15.78 19.38 -13.78
C LYS A 223 -15.93 20.39 -14.90
N LYS A 224 -17.18 20.66 -15.28
CA LYS A 224 -17.51 21.71 -16.26
C LYS A 224 -16.65 22.95 -16.03
N PHE A 225 -15.86 23.31 -17.03
CA PHE A 225 -14.92 24.41 -16.97
C PHE A 225 -14.99 25.25 -18.24
N LYS A 226 -15.31 26.54 -18.08
CA LYS A 226 -15.54 27.48 -19.18
C LYS A 226 -16.60 26.95 -20.17
N LYS A 227 -16.37 27.17 -21.47
CA LYS A 227 -17.22 26.71 -22.59
C LYS A 227 -16.74 25.40 -23.21
N HIS A 228 -15.77 24.74 -22.59
CA HIS A 228 -15.28 23.46 -23.09
C HIS A 228 -16.30 22.38 -22.78
N ASP A 229 -16.50 21.50 -23.77
CA ASP A 229 -17.25 20.27 -23.60
C ASP A 229 -16.28 19.18 -23.14
N TYR A 230 -16.73 18.28 -22.27
CA TYR A 230 -15.97 17.12 -21.79
C TYR A 230 -16.85 15.86 -21.78
N SER A 231 -17.99 15.88 -22.48
CA SER A 231 -18.95 14.76 -22.50
C SER A 231 -18.33 13.45 -22.95
N ASP A 232 -17.34 13.50 -23.83
CA ASP A 232 -16.57 12.34 -24.28
C ASP A 232 -15.71 11.74 -23.15
N LEU A 233 -15.13 12.55 -22.27
CA LEU A 233 -14.38 12.06 -21.11
C LEU A 233 -15.31 11.42 -20.08
N ASP A 234 -16.52 11.96 -19.90
CA ASP A 234 -17.55 11.38 -19.04
C ASP A 234 -18.07 10.06 -19.63
N GLU A 235 -18.27 9.99 -20.95
CA GLU A 235 -18.62 8.76 -21.68
C GLU A 235 -17.54 7.69 -21.54
N ALA A 236 -16.27 8.05 -21.76
CA ALA A 236 -15.14 7.14 -21.60
C ALA A 236 -15.05 6.61 -20.16
N PHE A 237 -15.29 7.44 -19.15
CA PHE A 237 -15.35 6.99 -17.77
C PHE A 237 -16.51 6.01 -17.52
N ALA A 238 -17.71 6.27 -18.05
CA ALA A 238 -18.85 5.37 -17.93
C ALA A 238 -18.57 4.01 -18.57
N ILE A 239 -17.98 3.99 -19.77
CA ILE A 239 -17.57 2.78 -20.49
C ILE A 239 -16.48 2.02 -19.71
N ALA A 240 -15.47 2.73 -19.19
CA ALA A 240 -14.41 2.11 -18.39
C ALA A 240 -14.98 1.44 -17.14
N LYS A 241 -15.93 2.11 -16.46
CA LYS A 241 -16.63 1.57 -15.31
C LYS A 241 -17.42 0.30 -15.67
N GLU A 242 -18.17 0.30 -16.78
CA GLU A 242 -18.87 -0.89 -17.28
C GLU A 242 -17.90 -2.05 -17.51
N GLY A 243 -16.78 -1.80 -18.19
CA GLY A 243 -15.75 -2.83 -18.41
C GLY A 243 -15.18 -3.39 -17.11
N LEU A 244 -14.95 -2.55 -16.09
CA LEU A 244 -14.46 -2.99 -14.78
C LEU A 244 -15.51 -3.80 -14.00
N GLU A 245 -16.78 -3.44 -14.11
CA GLU A 245 -17.90 -4.19 -13.51
C GLU A 245 -18.06 -5.59 -14.14
N MET A 246 -17.58 -5.78 -15.38
CA MET A 246 -17.53 -7.08 -16.05
C MET A 246 -16.37 -7.98 -15.60
N MET A 247 -15.44 -7.50 -14.77
CA MET A 247 -14.34 -8.33 -14.26
C MET A 247 -14.86 -9.43 -13.31
N GLN A 248 -14.24 -10.61 -13.39
CA GLN A 248 -14.66 -11.79 -12.65
C GLN A 248 -13.63 -12.14 -11.57
N ALA A 249 -14.10 -12.55 -10.40
CA ALA A 249 -13.26 -12.83 -9.23
C ALA A 249 -12.32 -14.03 -9.43
N ASP A 250 -12.61 -14.91 -10.39
CA ASP A 250 -11.84 -16.10 -10.76
C ASP A 250 -10.90 -15.88 -11.95
N GLN A 251 -10.90 -14.69 -12.55
CA GLN A 251 -10.01 -14.34 -13.66
C GLN A 251 -9.00 -13.26 -13.26
N PRO A 252 -7.71 -13.39 -13.61
CA PRO A 252 -6.70 -12.40 -13.25
C PRO A 252 -6.69 -11.17 -14.15
N LEU A 253 -7.17 -11.34 -15.38
CA LEU A 253 -7.29 -10.33 -16.43
C LEU A 253 -8.76 -10.29 -16.92
N PRO A 254 -9.19 -9.19 -17.56
CA PRO A 254 -10.54 -9.09 -18.12
C PRO A 254 -10.78 -10.15 -19.21
N SER A 255 -12.02 -10.62 -19.30
CA SER A 255 -12.50 -11.41 -20.44
C SER A 255 -12.47 -10.58 -21.73
N ASP A 256 -12.56 -11.22 -22.90
CA ASP A 256 -12.58 -10.54 -24.20
C ASP A 256 -13.68 -9.46 -24.28
N ALA A 257 -14.85 -9.72 -23.70
CA ALA A 257 -15.96 -8.77 -23.67
C ALA A 257 -15.63 -7.55 -22.78
N ALA A 258 -15.10 -7.78 -21.57
CA ALA A 258 -14.69 -6.71 -20.67
C ALA A 258 -13.55 -5.87 -21.28
N ARG A 259 -12.55 -6.54 -21.87
CA ARG A 259 -11.44 -5.91 -22.60
C ARG A 259 -11.96 -5.06 -23.75
N SER A 260 -12.85 -5.59 -24.59
CA SER A 260 -13.45 -4.84 -25.71
C SER A 260 -14.16 -3.58 -25.24
N THR A 261 -14.91 -3.65 -24.15
CA THR A 261 -15.54 -2.48 -23.52
C THR A 261 -14.49 -1.47 -23.02
N MET A 262 -13.47 -1.93 -22.28
CA MET A 262 -12.38 -1.06 -21.80
C MET A 262 -11.60 -0.40 -22.95
N THR A 263 -11.35 -1.11 -24.05
CA THR A 263 -10.66 -0.57 -25.23
C THR A 263 -11.40 0.61 -25.84
N LYS A 264 -12.75 0.60 -25.85
CA LYS A 264 -13.53 1.76 -26.33
C LYS A 264 -13.28 3.01 -25.49
N ALA A 265 -13.17 2.88 -24.16
CA ALA A 265 -12.81 3.99 -23.28
C ALA A 265 -11.38 4.47 -23.55
N VAL A 266 -10.45 3.54 -23.73
CA VAL A 266 -9.06 3.83 -24.11
C VAL A 266 -9.00 4.63 -25.41
N ASP A 267 -9.74 4.25 -26.44
CA ASP A 267 -9.72 4.93 -27.74
C ASP A 267 -10.17 6.40 -27.62
N ILE A 268 -11.20 6.67 -26.82
CA ILE A 268 -11.67 8.04 -26.54
C ILE A 268 -10.59 8.84 -25.81
N TRP A 269 -10.01 8.26 -24.75
CA TRP A 269 -8.96 8.92 -23.98
C TRP A 269 -7.67 9.16 -24.77
N VAL A 270 -7.23 8.23 -25.60
CA VAL A 270 -6.08 8.41 -26.49
C VAL A 270 -6.36 9.53 -27.49
N LYS A 271 -7.55 9.55 -28.10
CA LYS A 271 -7.96 10.63 -29.00
C LYS A 271 -7.95 11.99 -28.31
N ALA A 272 -8.52 12.09 -27.12
CA ALA A 272 -8.52 13.33 -26.34
C ALA A 272 -7.10 13.74 -25.93
N LEU A 273 -6.24 12.79 -25.54
CA LEU A 273 -4.85 13.10 -25.15
C LEU A 273 -4.02 13.65 -26.32
N ASN A 274 -4.35 13.29 -27.57
CA ASN A 274 -3.72 13.85 -28.76
C ASN A 274 -4.11 15.33 -29.02
N GLU A 275 -5.17 15.84 -28.38
CA GLU A 275 -5.55 17.26 -28.41
C GLU A 275 -4.77 18.11 -27.40
N ALA A 276 -3.87 17.48 -26.61
CA ALA A 276 -3.25 18.14 -25.47
C ALA A 276 -2.29 19.27 -25.86
N ASP A 277 -2.45 20.42 -25.21
CA ASP A 277 -1.46 21.49 -25.17
C ASP A 277 -1.05 21.71 -23.71
N LEU A 278 0.19 21.35 -23.38
CA LEU A 278 0.67 21.31 -22.01
C LEU A 278 1.08 22.70 -21.50
N GLU A 279 1.33 23.63 -22.41
CA GLU A 279 1.75 25.00 -22.13
C GLU A 279 0.55 25.95 -21.97
N ASP A 280 -0.50 25.78 -22.79
CA ASP A 280 -1.70 26.61 -22.68
C ASP A 280 -2.74 26.05 -21.68
N ARG A 281 -2.81 26.67 -20.51
CA ARG A 281 -3.82 26.35 -19.48
C ARG A 281 -5.27 26.60 -19.93
N LYS A 282 -5.49 27.32 -21.03
CA LYS A 282 -6.82 27.71 -21.50
C LYS A 282 -7.44 26.72 -22.48
N VAL A 283 -6.67 25.82 -23.09
CA VAL A 283 -7.21 24.79 -23.99
C VAL A 283 -8.06 23.76 -23.23
N ARG A 284 -8.84 22.97 -23.97
CA ARG A 284 -9.70 21.93 -23.42
C ARG A 284 -8.89 20.89 -22.67
N ILE A 285 -7.88 20.32 -23.32
CA ILE A 285 -6.97 19.32 -22.77
C ILE A 285 -5.65 20.02 -22.41
N ASN A 286 -5.59 20.66 -21.25
CA ASN A 286 -4.34 21.23 -20.75
C ASN A 286 -3.54 20.17 -19.97
N SER A 287 -2.35 20.53 -19.49
CA SER A 287 -1.48 19.63 -18.70
C SER A 287 -2.17 18.92 -17.53
N LYS A 288 -3.14 19.56 -16.85
CA LYS A 288 -3.87 18.93 -15.73
C LYS A 288 -4.85 17.86 -16.21
N VAL A 289 -5.57 18.11 -17.29
CA VAL A 289 -6.50 17.13 -17.87
C VAL A 289 -5.74 16.02 -18.60
N ALA A 290 -4.63 16.35 -19.26
CA ALA A 290 -3.73 15.36 -19.86
C ALA A 290 -3.21 14.38 -18.80
N GLY A 291 -2.74 14.87 -17.64
CA GLY A 291 -2.33 14.00 -16.53
C GLY A 291 -3.45 13.13 -15.97
N ALA A 292 -4.68 13.65 -15.91
CA ALA A 292 -5.86 12.90 -15.48
C ALA A 292 -6.20 11.76 -16.47
N ILE A 293 -6.17 12.05 -17.77
CA ILE A 293 -6.36 11.07 -18.84
C ILE A 293 -5.25 10.02 -18.81
N ALA A 294 -3.99 10.43 -18.62
CA ALA A 294 -2.86 9.51 -18.52
C ALA A 294 -3.02 8.52 -17.35
N ASN A 295 -3.44 8.98 -16.17
CA ASN A 295 -3.75 8.08 -15.06
C ASN A 295 -4.86 7.07 -15.41
N ASN A 296 -5.93 7.53 -16.06
CA ASN A 296 -7.03 6.65 -16.48
C ASN A 296 -6.54 5.57 -17.47
N LEU A 297 -5.73 5.96 -18.45
CA LEU A 297 -5.12 5.05 -19.43
C LEU A 297 -4.20 4.02 -18.76
N VAL A 298 -3.31 4.45 -17.86
CA VAL A 298 -2.40 3.53 -17.15
C VAL A 298 -3.18 2.51 -16.34
N ASN A 299 -4.24 2.92 -15.66
CA ASN A 299 -5.09 2.01 -14.89
C ASN A 299 -5.72 0.94 -15.78
N LEU A 300 -6.33 1.31 -16.91
CA LEU A 300 -6.93 0.33 -17.83
C LEU A 300 -5.87 -0.54 -18.51
N TYR A 301 -4.81 0.03 -19.07
CA TYR A 301 -3.76 -0.77 -19.72
C TYR A 301 -3.15 -1.78 -18.75
N THR A 302 -2.88 -1.38 -17.51
CA THR A 302 -2.35 -2.29 -16.49
C THR A 302 -3.32 -3.44 -16.20
N LEU A 303 -4.61 -3.15 -16.03
CA LEU A 303 -5.62 -4.17 -15.72
C LEU A 303 -5.92 -5.08 -16.92
N MET A 304 -5.81 -4.58 -18.14
CA MET A 304 -5.90 -5.36 -19.37
C MET A 304 -4.63 -6.18 -19.64
N GLY A 305 -3.53 -5.95 -18.93
CA GLY A 305 -2.26 -6.62 -19.19
C GLY A 305 -1.44 -6.00 -20.34
N ASP A 306 -1.86 -4.87 -20.89
CA ASP A 306 -1.15 -4.08 -21.90
C ASP A 306 0.06 -3.34 -21.27
N PHE A 307 0.96 -4.08 -20.61
CA PHE A 307 1.99 -3.52 -19.74
C PHE A 307 2.96 -2.57 -20.44
N ASN A 308 3.24 -2.80 -21.73
CA ASN A 308 4.10 -1.92 -22.52
C ASN A 308 3.46 -0.55 -22.72
N LYS A 309 2.17 -0.51 -23.10
CA LYS A 309 1.43 0.74 -23.26
C LYS A 309 1.27 1.47 -21.92
N ALA A 310 1.00 0.73 -20.85
CA ALA A 310 0.96 1.31 -19.50
C ALA A 310 2.31 1.97 -19.14
N GLN A 311 3.44 1.29 -19.41
CA GLN A 311 4.77 1.83 -19.16
C GLN A 311 5.07 3.06 -20.03
N GLU A 312 4.71 3.04 -21.31
CA GLU A 312 4.87 4.19 -22.22
C GLU A 312 4.15 5.43 -21.69
N ILE A 313 2.90 5.28 -21.20
CA ILE A 313 2.14 6.40 -20.64
C ILE A 313 2.75 6.87 -19.30
N ILE A 314 3.24 5.96 -18.45
CA ILE A 314 3.95 6.35 -17.20
C ILE A 314 5.19 7.19 -17.53
N THR A 315 6.03 6.72 -18.45
CA THR A 315 7.25 7.43 -18.86
C THR A 315 6.91 8.80 -19.44
N LYS A 316 5.94 8.86 -20.36
CA LYS A 316 5.47 10.12 -20.92
C LYS A 316 4.97 11.07 -19.81
N ALA A 317 4.24 10.54 -18.84
CA ALA A 317 3.73 11.34 -17.74
C ALA A 317 4.82 11.89 -16.82
N ASP A 318 5.89 11.14 -16.56
CA ASP A 318 7.02 11.58 -15.76
C ASP A 318 7.88 12.65 -16.46
N GLU A 319 7.93 12.61 -17.79
CA GLU A 319 8.67 13.56 -18.62
C GLU A 319 7.89 14.85 -18.88
N GLU A 320 6.60 14.73 -19.18
CA GLU A 320 5.80 15.84 -19.73
C GLU A 320 4.84 16.47 -18.72
N PHE A 321 4.40 15.74 -17.68
CA PHE A 321 3.45 16.24 -16.70
C PHE A 321 4.13 16.63 -15.39
N LYS A 322 3.52 17.56 -14.65
CA LYS A 322 4.01 17.91 -13.32
C LYS A 322 3.97 16.67 -12.43
N LYS A 323 5.08 16.43 -11.72
CA LYS A 323 5.26 15.31 -10.80
C LYS A 323 4.31 15.42 -9.61
N ASP A 324 3.09 14.94 -9.79
CA ASP A 324 2.08 14.85 -8.73
C ASP A 324 2.19 13.52 -7.94
N GLY A 325 3.27 12.75 -8.16
CA GLY A 325 3.63 11.55 -7.40
C GLY A 325 2.81 10.29 -7.74
N TRP A 326 1.77 10.39 -8.57
CA TRP A 326 0.90 9.27 -8.92
C TRP A 326 1.61 8.20 -9.78
N THR A 327 2.58 8.61 -10.60
CA THR A 327 3.35 7.70 -11.48
C THR A 327 4.11 6.64 -10.70
N GLY A 328 4.64 6.96 -9.52
CA GLY A 328 5.30 5.97 -8.65
C GLY A 328 4.36 4.89 -8.10
N TYR A 329 3.13 5.27 -7.76
CA TYR A 329 2.09 4.30 -7.37
C TYR A 329 1.69 3.43 -8.57
N ALA A 330 1.48 4.06 -9.73
CA ALA A 330 1.13 3.36 -10.96
C ALA A 330 2.21 2.36 -11.39
N GLN A 331 3.49 2.73 -11.30
CA GLN A 331 4.63 1.85 -11.59
C GLN A 331 4.66 0.65 -10.65
N THR A 332 4.50 0.87 -9.33
CA THR A 332 4.48 -0.20 -8.33
C THR A 332 3.40 -1.24 -8.64
N LYS A 333 2.21 -0.76 -9.04
CA LYS A 333 1.09 -1.62 -9.39
C LYS A 333 1.30 -2.37 -10.71
N LEU A 334 1.81 -1.68 -11.74
CA LEU A 334 2.19 -2.28 -13.02
C LEU A 334 3.18 -3.42 -12.78
N ASP A 335 4.24 -3.17 -12.01
CA ASP A 335 5.27 -4.15 -11.71
C ASP A 335 4.71 -5.36 -10.93
N ASP A 336 3.84 -5.14 -9.93
CA ASP A 336 3.22 -6.24 -9.18
C ASP A 336 2.34 -7.13 -10.07
N ILE A 337 1.45 -6.54 -10.86
CA ILE A 337 0.54 -7.31 -11.74
C ILE A 337 1.35 -8.02 -12.83
N LYS A 338 2.29 -7.33 -13.49
CA LYS A 338 3.16 -7.90 -14.52
C LYS A 338 3.96 -9.08 -13.96
N LYS A 339 4.61 -8.90 -12.80
CA LYS A 339 5.40 -9.95 -12.16
C LYS A 339 4.56 -11.19 -11.83
N ARG A 340 3.33 -11.00 -11.36
CA ARG A 340 2.39 -12.10 -11.08
C ARG A 340 1.97 -12.82 -12.35
N ILE A 341 1.58 -12.09 -13.40
CA ILE A 341 1.20 -12.67 -14.69
C ILE A 341 2.35 -13.49 -15.30
N THR A 342 3.57 -12.94 -15.30
CA THR A 342 4.77 -13.64 -15.78
C THR A 342 5.10 -14.87 -14.93
N ALA A 343 5.07 -14.76 -13.60
CA ALA A 343 5.40 -15.88 -12.72
C ALA A 343 4.47 -17.09 -12.90
N ASN A 344 3.22 -16.84 -13.33
CA ASN A 344 2.19 -17.85 -13.52
C ASN A 344 2.00 -18.26 -14.99
N ASN A 345 2.88 -17.80 -15.90
CA ASN A 345 2.80 -18.09 -17.34
C ASN A 345 1.43 -17.79 -17.96
N ILE A 346 0.74 -16.74 -17.49
CA ILE A 346 -0.54 -16.32 -18.07
C ILE A 346 -0.27 -15.58 -19.36
N GLU A 347 -0.86 -16.05 -20.45
CA GLU A 347 -0.80 -15.38 -21.74
C GLU A 347 -1.57 -14.05 -21.68
N VAL A 348 -0.92 -13.01 -22.17
CA VAL A 348 -1.55 -11.71 -22.40
C VAL A 348 -1.95 -11.66 -23.87
N GLN A 349 -3.23 -11.41 -24.12
CA GLN A 349 -3.78 -11.25 -25.47
C GLN A 349 -3.38 -9.92 -26.11
#